data_AF-A0AAD4LC01-F1
#
_entry.id   AF-A0AAD4LC01-F1
#
_cell.length_a   1.000
_cell.length_b   1.000
_cell.length_c   1.000
_cell.angle_alpha   90.00
_cell.angle_beta   90.00
_cell.angle_gamma   90.00
#
_symmetry.space_group_name_H-M   'P 1'
#
loop_
_entity.id
_entity.type
_entity.pdbx_description
1 polymer ?
#
loop_
_entity_poly.entity_id
_entity_poly.type
_entity_poly.pdbx_seq_one_letter_code
_entity_poly.pdbx_strand_id
1 'polypeptide(L)'
;MVDWQNPVTIINEFGAFVKLIHVIDGIYIWEFICNLSFEWSLFRRRRQWRWTAALYIGCRMATIAQVLSDLVGLNVMGQINCKLWLIFVLVFGYAATSLSLSLYALRSVAVWKRSLPITLFSIAIILTNLGVWIRCVAEAQSQWLTLSQSCSWQGSHRTLLNNSLLLGTEVVLIVLMAGGIYNHNPGRRAFKIMYREGLLWLFVAAAVQTVPVVFLILNLNEAMNVMFIIPSGIHHFRRCNISPF
;
A
#
# COMPACT_ATOMS: atom_id res chain seq x y z
N MET A 1 -4.13 33.80 -4.36
CA MET A 1 -4.33 32.43 -3.84
C MET A 1 -4.91 31.60 -4.97
N VAL A 2 -4.42 30.38 -5.19
CA VAL A 2 -4.99 29.48 -6.20
C VAL A 2 -6.33 28.96 -5.70
N ASP A 3 -7.36 29.03 -6.54
CA ASP A 3 -8.66 28.43 -6.24
C ASP A 3 -8.64 26.95 -6.64
N TRP A 4 -8.58 26.09 -5.63
CA TRP A 4 -8.51 24.63 -5.76
C TRP A 4 -9.85 23.99 -6.14
N GLN A 5 -10.96 24.74 -6.04
CA GLN A 5 -12.30 24.29 -6.41
C GLN A 5 -12.72 24.76 -7.81
N ASN A 6 -11.87 25.54 -8.49
CA ASN A 6 -12.14 25.97 -9.86
C ASN A 6 -12.15 24.75 -10.81
N PRO A 7 -13.21 24.55 -11.62
CA PRO A 7 -13.36 23.38 -12.48
C PRO A 7 -12.20 23.16 -13.47
N VAL A 8 -11.56 24.24 -13.94
CA VAL A 8 -10.38 24.15 -14.82
C VAL A 8 -9.19 23.55 -14.08
N THR A 9 -8.96 23.96 -12.83
CA THR A 9 -7.91 23.40 -11.97
C THR A 9 -8.17 21.92 -11.73
N ILE A 10 -9.42 21.54 -11.40
CA ILE A 10 -9.80 20.14 -11.15
C ILE A 10 -9.49 19.24 -12.34
N ILE A 11 -9.81 19.68 -13.56
CA ILE A 11 -9.55 18.91 -14.80
C ILE A 11 -8.05 18.73 -15.02
N ASN A 12 -7.26 19.79 -14.82
CA ASN A 12 -5.81 19.73 -14.98
C ASN A 12 -5.17 18.79 -13.95
N GLU A 13 -5.58 18.88 -12.69
CA GLU A 13 -5.11 18.00 -11.60
C GLU A 13 -5.51 16.54 -11.84
N PHE A 14 -6.73 16.30 -12.34
CA PHE A 14 -7.16 14.95 -12.72
C PHE A 14 -6.32 14.39 -13.88
N GLY A 15 -6.01 15.21 -14.89
CA GLY A 15 -5.10 14.82 -15.97
C GLY A 15 -3.68 14.52 -15.48
N ALA A 16 -3.17 15.29 -14.51
CA ALA A 16 -1.89 15.02 -13.86
C ALA A 16 -1.93 13.72 -13.05
N PHE A 17 -3.02 13.48 -12.31
CA PHE A 17 -3.25 12.25 -11.56
C PHE A 17 -3.20 11.02 -12.46
N VAL A 18 -3.97 11.01 -13.55
CA VAL A 18 -4.00 9.90 -14.50
C VAL A 18 -2.60 9.61 -15.03
N LYS A 19 -1.87 10.64 -15.47
CA LYS A 19 -0.49 10.49 -15.97
C LYS A 19 0.46 9.91 -14.91
N LEU A 20 0.36 10.40 -13.67
CA LEU A 20 1.19 9.93 -12.56
C LEU A 20 0.92 8.45 -12.25
N ILE A 21 -0.34 8.04 -12.18
CA ILE A 21 -0.71 6.65 -11.95
C ILE A 21 -0.18 5.75 -13.08
N HIS A 22 -0.35 6.14 -14.34
CA HIS A 22 0.17 5.35 -15.48
C HIS A 22 1.69 5.16 -15.42
N VAL A 23 2.45 6.19 -15.02
CA VAL A 23 3.90 6.09 -14.87
C VAL A 23 4.26 5.10 -13.76
N ILE A 24 3.59 5.19 -12.62
CA ILE A 24 3.88 4.34 -11.45
C ILE A 24 3.47 2.88 -11.71
N ASP A 25 2.31 2.68 -12.33
CA ASP A 25 1.82 1.38 -12.79
C ASP A 25 2.78 0.75 -13.80
N GLY A 26 3.27 1.54 -14.75
CA GLY A 26 4.28 1.10 -15.71
C GLY A 26 5.59 0.66 -15.05
N ILE A 27 6.08 1.44 -14.08
CA ILE A 27 7.27 1.08 -13.28
C ILE A 27 7.02 -0.23 -12.51
N TYR A 28 5.84 -0.38 -11.92
CA TYR A 28 5.48 -1.58 -11.19
C TYR A 28 5.41 -2.81 -12.11
N ILE A 29 4.76 -2.71 -13.28
CA ILE A 29 4.69 -3.78 -14.27
C ILE A 29 6.09 -4.17 -14.74
N TRP A 30 6.97 -3.19 -14.98
CA TRP A 30 8.36 -3.44 -15.33
C TRP A 30 9.08 -4.25 -14.22
N GLU A 31 8.97 -3.82 -12.97
CA GLU A 31 9.55 -4.57 -11.83
C GLU A 31 8.94 -5.97 -11.71
N PHE A 32 7.63 -6.12 -11.95
CA PHE A 32 6.95 -7.40 -11.92
C PHE A 32 7.49 -8.35 -12.99
N ILE A 33 7.70 -7.89 -14.22
CA ILE A 33 8.24 -8.72 -15.31
C ILE A 33 9.69 -9.12 -15.03
N CYS A 34 10.54 -8.17 -14.61
CA CYS A 34 11.95 -8.46 -14.30
C CYS A 34 12.11 -9.51 -13.19
N ASN A 35 11.22 -9.52 -12.19
CA ASN A 35 11.27 -10.46 -11.07
C ASN A 35 10.43 -11.73 -11.29
N LEU A 36 9.87 -11.95 -12.49
CA LEU A 36 9.02 -13.10 -12.78
C LEU A 36 9.82 -14.42 -12.79
N SER A 37 11.09 -14.36 -13.20
CA SER A 37 12.01 -15.51 -13.22
C SER A 37 12.17 -16.15 -11.84
N PHE A 38 12.24 -15.33 -10.79
CA PHE A 38 12.33 -15.77 -9.41
C PHE A 38 11.06 -16.50 -8.95
N GLU A 39 9.89 -15.97 -9.27
CA GLU A 39 8.61 -16.59 -8.90
C GLU A 39 8.37 -17.89 -9.63
N TRP A 40 8.72 -17.93 -10.91
CA TRP A 40 8.67 -19.15 -11.70
C TRP A 40 9.57 -20.25 -11.11
N SER A 41 10.71 -19.87 -10.52
CA SER A 41 11.60 -20.81 -9.82
C SER A 41 11.00 -21.37 -8.53
N LEU A 42 10.22 -20.56 -7.79
CA LEU A 42 9.45 -20.99 -6.61
C LEU A 42 8.33 -21.94 -7.00
N PHE A 43 7.58 -21.62 -8.07
CA PHE A 43 6.49 -22.45 -8.56
C PHE A 43 6.98 -23.81 -9.08
N ARG A 44 8.11 -23.83 -9.80
CA ARG A 44 8.77 -25.05 -10.28
C ARG A 44 9.44 -25.88 -9.16
N ARG A 45 9.18 -25.56 -7.88
CA ARG A 45 9.74 -26.21 -6.67
C ARG A 45 11.27 -26.34 -6.68
N ARG A 46 11.99 -25.46 -7.38
CA ARG A 46 13.46 -25.44 -7.33
C ARG A 46 13.97 -24.92 -5.97
N ARG A 47 13.08 -24.41 -5.11
CA ARG A 47 13.36 -23.87 -3.78
C ARG A 47 12.33 -24.42 -2.78
N GLN A 48 12.71 -24.55 -1.51
CA GLN A 48 11.83 -25.08 -0.46
C GLN A 48 10.62 -24.15 -0.23
N TRP A 49 9.41 -24.71 -0.32
CA TRP A 49 8.18 -23.98 -0.08
C TRP A 49 8.05 -23.62 1.41
N ARG A 50 7.97 -22.32 1.71
CA ARG A 50 7.69 -21.79 3.05
C ARG A 50 6.33 -21.10 3.01
N TRP A 51 5.52 -21.22 4.07
CA TRP A 51 4.21 -20.54 4.13
C TRP A 51 4.33 -19.01 3.95
N THR A 52 5.43 -18.40 4.41
CA THR A 52 5.72 -16.98 4.19
C THR A 52 5.91 -16.59 2.72
N ALA A 53 6.33 -17.54 1.87
CA ALA A 53 6.40 -17.33 0.43
C ALA A 53 5.00 -17.20 -0.19
N ALA A 54 3.99 -17.90 0.35
CA ALA A 54 2.61 -17.76 -0.11
C ALA A 54 2.05 -16.35 0.17
N LEU A 55 2.38 -15.77 1.34
CA LEU A 55 2.00 -14.39 1.68
C LEU A 55 2.67 -13.38 0.74
N TYR A 56 3.96 -13.59 0.43
CA TYR A 56 4.70 -12.77 -0.53
C TYR A 56 4.07 -12.83 -1.93
N ILE A 57 3.84 -14.04 -2.46
CA ILE A 57 3.23 -14.23 -3.79
C ILE A 57 1.82 -13.62 -3.80
N GLY A 58 1.01 -13.86 -2.77
CA GLY A 58 -0.34 -13.29 -2.66
C GLY A 58 -0.33 -11.76 -2.69
N CYS A 59 0.58 -11.12 -1.96
CA CYS A 59 0.74 -9.66 -1.97
C CYS A 59 1.06 -9.15 -3.39
N ARG A 60 1.93 -9.86 -4.11
CA ARG A 60 2.34 -9.52 -5.47
C ARG A 60 1.21 -9.72 -6.49
N MET A 61 0.46 -10.81 -6.37
CA MET A 61 -0.69 -11.06 -7.24
C MET A 61 -1.86 -10.08 -6.97
N ALA A 62 -2.06 -9.68 -5.72
CA ALA A 62 -3.07 -8.67 -5.39
C ALA A 62 -2.67 -7.27 -5.91
N THR A 63 -1.40 -6.89 -5.82
CA THR A 63 -0.92 -5.60 -6.35
C THR A 63 -1.00 -5.53 -7.88
N ILE A 64 -0.62 -6.58 -8.62
CA ILE A 64 -0.80 -6.57 -10.08
C ILE A 64 -2.29 -6.54 -10.47
N ALA A 65 -3.17 -7.22 -9.71
CA ALA A 65 -4.61 -7.16 -9.96
C ALA A 65 -5.18 -5.74 -9.73
N GLN A 66 -4.69 -5.03 -8.72
CA GLN A 66 -5.03 -3.63 -8.49
C GLN A 66 -4.55 -2.75 -9.66
N VAL A 67 -3.28 -2.85 -10.05
CA VAL A 67 -2.70 -2.07 -11.16
C VAL A 67 -3.45 -2.31 -12.47
N LEU A 68 -3.82 -3.55 -12.78
CA LEU A 68 -4.64 -3.85 -13.96
C LEU A 68 -6.04 -3.23 -13.87
N SER A 69 -6.64 -3.23 -12.67
CA SER A 69 -7.94 -2.59 -12.44
C SER A 69 -7.86 -1.07 -12.61
N ASP A 70 -6.76 -0.46 -12.16
CA ASP A 70 -6.49 0.98 -12.31
C ASP A 70 -6.34 1.36 -13.78
N LEU A 71 -5.50 0.64 -14.54
CA LEU A 71 -5.31 0.87 -15.98
C LEU A 71 -6.60 0.72 -16.78
N VAL A 72 -7.41 -0.31 -16.48
CA VAL A 72 -8.70 -0.52 -17.15
C VAL A 72 -9.68 0.60 -16.82
N GLY A 73 -9.76 1.02 -15.55
CA GLY A 73 -10.70 2.05 -15.12
C GLY A 73 -10.35 3.45 -15.60
N LEU A 74 -9.05 3.77 -15.70
CA LEU A 74 -8.59 5.09 -16.13
C LEU A 74 -8.57 5.25 -17.66
N ASN A 75 -8.57 4.16 -18.42
CA ASN A 75 -8.50 4.19 -19.89
C ASN A 75 -9.83 3.80 -20.58
N VAL A 76 -10.88 3.50 -19.82
CA VAL A 76 -12.20 3.19 -20.41
C VAL A 76 -12.88 4.47 -20.91
N MET A 77 -13.25 4.48 -22.19
CA MET A 77 -13.95 5.61 -22.83
C MET A 77 -15.48 5.47 -22.77
N GLY A 78 -15.99 4.40 -22.16
CA GLY A 78 -17.43 4.09 -22.06
C GLY A 78 -17.93 4.12 -20.63
N GLN A 79 -19.25 4.32 -20.45
CA GLN A 79 -19.87 4.30 -19.14
C GLN A 79 -19.73 2.92 -18.50
N ILE A 80 -19.06 2.88 -17.36
CA ILE A 80 -18.94 1.70 -16.50
C ILE A 80 -19.61 1.95 -15.15
N ASN A 81 -19.93 0.87 -14.44
CA ASN A 81 -20.34 0.95 -13.05
C ASN A 81 -19.15 1.38 -12.17
N CYS A 82 -18.93 2.70 -12.04
CA CYS A 82 -17.82 3.27 -11.26
C CYS A 82 -17.72 2.68 -9.86
N LYS A 83 -18.86 2.43 -9.21
CA LYS A 83 -18.90 1.89 -7.85
C LYS A 83 -18.27 0.50 -7.80
N LEU A 84 -18.61 -0.35 -8.78
CA LEU A 84 -18.08 -1.71 -8.84
C LEU A 84 -16.57 -1.68 -9.11
N TRP A 85 -16.15 -0.84 -10.05
CA TRP A 85 -14.73 -0.64 -10.35
C TRP A 85 -13.94 -0.18 -9.12
N LEU A 86 -14.42 0.85 -8.41
CA LEU A 86 -13.76 1.37 -7.21
C LEU A 86 -13.67 0.30 -6.12
N ILE A 87 -14.71 -0.52 -5.92
CA ILE A 87 -14.68 -1.65 -4.99
C ILE A 87 -13.57 -2.64 -5.36
N PHE A 88 -13.43 -3.01 -6.64
CA PHE A 88 -12.37 -3.91 -7.08
C PHE A 88 -10.97 -3.34 -6.78
N VAL A 89 -10.73 -2.08 -7.14
CA VAL A 89 -9.45 -1.39 -6.87
C VAL A 89 -9.14 -1.41 -5.37
N LEU A 90 -10.10 -1.03 -4.52
CA LEU A 90 -9.91 -0.99 -3.08
C LEU A 90 -9.70 -2.37 -2.46
N VAL A 91 -10.45 -3.39 -2.89
CA VAL A 91 -10.32 -4.75 -2.36
C VAL A 91 -8.94 -5.32 -2.68
N PHE A 92 -8.47 -5.18 -3.92
CA PHE A 92 -7.13 -5.67 -4.29
C PHE A 92 -6.02 -4.88 -3.61
N GLY A 93 -6.14 -3.54 -3.53
CA GLY A 93 -5.18 -2.69 -2.82
C GLY A 93 -5.09 -3.01 -1.33
N TYR A 94 -6.23 -3.12 -0.62
CA TYR A 94 -6.24 -3.46 0.80
C TYR A 94 -5.82 -4.91 1.07
N ALA A 95 -6.13 -5.85 0.17
CA ALA A 95 -5.63 -7.22 0.28
C ALA A 95 -4.10 -7.27 0.17
N ALA A 96 -3.52 -6.56 -0.79
CA ALA A 96 -2.07 -6.43 -0.91
C ALA A 96 -1.43 -5.83 0.35
N THR A 97 -1.96 -4.72 0.85
CA THR A 97 -1.45 -4.05 2.04
C THR A 97 -1.56 -4.93 3.28
N SER A 98 -2.66 -5.67 3.45
CA SER A 98 -2.86 -6.64 4.54
C SER A 98 -1.78 -7.73 4.57
N LEU A 99 -1.49 -8.32 3.42
CA LEU A 99 -0.48 -9.36 3.27
C LEU A 99 0.93 -8.80 3.55
N SER A 100 1.21 -7.58 3.09
CA SER A 100 2.46 -6.88 3.39
C SER A 100 2.63 -6.59 4.90
N LEU A 101 1.59 -6.08 5.57
CA LEU A 101 1.61 -5.85 7.02
C LEU A 101 1.84 -7.15 7.80
N SER A 102 1.23 -8.24 7.35
CA SER A 102 1.43 -9.57 7.94
C SER A 102 2.89 -10.03 7.85
N LEU A 103 3.56 -9.79 6.72
CA LEU A 103 4.99 -10.08 6.57
C LEU A 103 5.86 -9.24 7.53
N TYR A 104 5.50 -7.98 7.77
CA TYR A 104 6.23 -7.13 8.73
C TYR A 104 6.02 -7.59 10.17
N ALA A 105 4.79 -7.93 10.53
CA ALA A 105 4.48 -8.49 11.84
C ALA A 105 5.22 -9.81 12.09
N LEU A 106 5.34 -10.68 11.07
CA LEU A 106 6.13 -11.91 11.21
C LEU A 106 7.61 -11.62 11.49
N ARG A 107 8.19 -10.60 10.85
CA ARG A 107 9.57 -10.18 11.12
C ARG A 107 9.72 -9.60 12.51
N SER A 108 8.80 -8.75 12.96
CA SER A 108 8.86 -8.20 14.33
C SER A 108 8.74 -9.32 15.36
N VAL A 109 7.81 -10.26 15.19
CA VAL A 109 7.64 -11.42 16.08
C VAL A 109 8.89 -12.31 16.11
N ALA A 110 9.56 -12.50 14.96
CA ALA A 110 10.80 -13.27 14.88
C ALA A 110 11.95 -12.61 15.69
N VAL A 111 12.10 -11.29 15.61
CA VAL A 111 13.10 -10.54 16.39
C VAL A 111 12.89 -10.72 17.90
N TRP A 112 11.64 -10.74 18.34
CA TRP A 112 11.27 -10.93 19.75
C TRP A 112 11.15 -12.39 20.18
N LYS A 113 11.76 -13.32 19.42
CA LYS A 113 11.80 -14.76 19.72
C LYS A 113 10.41 -15.36 20.01
N ARG A 114 9.37 -14.91 19.29
CA ARG A 114 7.97 -15.36 19.44
C ARG A 114 7.37 -15.11 20.82
N SER A 115 7.65 -13.95 21.43
CA SER A 115 6.94 -13.56 22.64
C SER A 115 5.42 -13.41 22.36
N LEU A 116 4.60 -14.05 23.19
CA LEU A 116 3.14 -13.98 23.12
C LEU A 116 2.59 -12.54 23.13
N PRO A 117 3.04 -11.61 24.00
CA PRO A 117 2.45 -10.27 24.03
C PRO A 117 2.60 -9.51 22.71
N ILE A 118 3.77 -9.61 22.07
CA ILE A 118 4.05 -8.89 20.81
C ILE A 118 3.31 -9.54 19.65
N THR A 119 3.18 -10.86 19.67
CA THR A 119 2.41 -11.60 18.67
C THR A 119 0.93 -11.21 18.75
N LEU A 120 0.33 -11.23 19.94
CA LEU A 120 -1.06 -10.84 20.16
C LEU A 120 -1.30 -9.38 19.78
N PHE A 121 -0.40 -8.48 20.16
CA PHE A 121 -0.47 -7.06 19.82
C PHE A 121 -0.42 -6.83 18.30
N SER A 122 0.49 -7.52 17.60
CA SER A 122 0.61 -7.40 16.14
C SER A 122 -0.63 -7.93 15.42
N ILE A 123 -1.20 -9.05 15.88
CA ILE A 123 -2.45 -9.60 15.33
C ILE A 123 -3.60 -8.62 15.57
N ALA A 124 -3.73 -8.07 16.77
CA ALA A 124 -4.78 -7.13 17.11
C ALA A 124 -4.77 -5.89 16.19
N ILE A 125 -3.59 -5.29 15.97
CA ILE A 125 -3.45 -4.12 15.08
C ILE A 125 -3.83 -4.47 13.64
N ILE A 126 -3.40 -5.63 13.12
CA ILE A 126 -3.76 -6.04 11.75
C ILE A 126 -5.28 -6.22 11.62
N LEU A 127 -5.93 -6.84 12.61
CA LEU A 127 -7.38 -6.99 12.63
C LEU A 127 -8.11 -5.64 12.70
N THR A 128 -7.59 -4.67 13.46
CA THR A 128 -8.14 -3.31 13.48
C THR A 128 -8.07 -2.65 12.10
N ASN A 129 -6.92 -2.76 11.41
CA ASN A 129 -6.79 -2.23 10.05
C ASN A 129 -7.77 -2.90 9.08
N LEU A 130 -7.89 -4.24 9.13
CA LEU A 130 -8.83 -4.98 8.30
C LEU A 130 -10.28 -4.53 8.52
N GLY A 131 -10.71 -4.35 9.77
CA GLY A 131 -12.07 -3.89 10.07
C GLY A 131 -12.34 -2.50 9.50
N VAL A 132 -11.36 -1.59 9.61
CA VAL A 132 -11.46 -0.23 9.08
C VAL A 132 -11.48 -0.22 7.55
N TRP A 133 -10.70 -1.08 6.89
CA TRP A 133 -10.72 -1.22 5.44
C TRP A 133 -12.03 -1.81 4.91
N ILE A 134 -12.58 -2.83 5.59
CA ILE A 134 -13.90 -3.39 5.23
C ILE A 134 -14.98 -2.30 5.29
N ARG A 135 -14.96 -1.48 6.35
CA ARG A 135 -15.86 -0.33 6.47
C ARG A 135 -15.68 0.65 5.30
N CYS A 136 -14.44 0.94 4.92
CA CYS A 136 -14.15 1.84 3.80
C CYS A 136 -14.73 1.32 2.48
N VAL A 137 -14.57 0.02 2.20
CA VAL A 137 -15.10 -0.60 0.98
C VAL A 137 -16.63 -0.57 0.98
N ALA A 138 -17.26 -0.82 2.13
CA ALA A 138 -18.72 -0.78 2.26
C ALA A 138 -19.31 0.63 2.04
N GLU A 139 -18.61 1.67 2.49
CA GLU A 139 -19.02 3.07 2.35
C GLU A 139 -18.54 3.71 1.03
N ALA A 140 -17.78 2.99 0.19
CA ALA A 140 -17.20 3.54 -1.03
C ALA A 140 -18.29 3.96 -2.03
N GLN A 141 -18.24 5.24 -2.42
CA GLN A 141 -19.12 5.82 -3.42
C GLN A 141 -18.31 6.52 -4.50
N SER A 142 -18.72 6.31 -5.75
CA SER A 142 -18.12 6.94 -6.92
C SER A 142 -19.20 7.23 -7.95
N GLN A 143 -19.06 8.35 -8.64
CA GLN A 143 -19.99 8.77 -9.69
C GLN A 143 -19.26 8.97 -11.01
N TRP A 144 -19.97 8.75 -12.11
CA TRP A 144 -19.45 9.02 -13.45
C TRP A 144 -19.54 10.53 -13.72
N LEU A 145 -18.41 11.15 -14.03
CA LEU A 145 -18.37 12.55 -14.44
C LEU A 145 -18.41 12.63 -15.98
N THR A 146 -19.48 13.21 -16.51
CA THR A 146 -19.66 13.41 -17.96
C THR A 146 -18.65 14.39 -18.56
N LEU A 147 -18.16 15.34 -17.76
CA LEU A 147 -17.19 16.36 -18.19
C LEU A 147 -15.79 15.78 -18.48
N SER A 148 -15.32 14.84 -17.66
CA SER A 148 -14.01 14.20 -17.79
C SER A 148 -14.06 12.80 -18.40
N GLN A 149 -15.26 12.30 -18.74
CA GLN A 149 -15.51 10.93 -19.21
C GLN A 149 -14.83 9.88 -18.33
N SER A 150 -14.89 10.08 -17.01
CA SER A 150 -14.17 9.26 -16.04
C SER A 150 -14.94 9.09 -14.73
N CYS A 151 -14.57 8.08 -13.96
CA CYS A 151 -15.10 7.85 -12.62
C CYS A 151 -14.37 8.72 -11.59
N SER A 152 -15.13 9.47 -10.79
CA SER A 152 -14.60 10.19 -9.64
C SER A 152 -15.04 9.54 -8.32
N TRP A 153 -14.13 9.50 -7.36
CA TRP A 153 -14.42 9.09 -5.99
C TRP A 153 -15.12 10.25 -5.27
N GLN A 154 -16.25 9.98 -4.61
CA GLN A 154 -16.89 10.93 -3.70
C GLN A 154 -16.51 10.70 -2.24
N GLY A 155 -16.16 11.79 -1.55
CA GLY A 155 -15.89 11.75 -0.12
C GLY A 155 -14.58 11.05 0.23
N SER A 156 -13.53 11.24 -0.59
CA SER A 156 -12.20 10.65 -0.34
C SER A 156 -11.65 11.00 1.03
N HIS A 157 -12.03 12.14 1.63
CA HIS A 157 -11.66 12.52 3.00
C HIS A 157 -11.95 11.39 4.01
N ARG A 158 -13.00 10.58 3.82
CA ARG A 158 -13.31 9.47 4.74
C ARG A 158 -12.17 8.46 4.85
N THR A 159 -11.29 8.39 3.86
CA THR A 159 -10.08 7.55 3.88
C THR A 159 -8.95 8.08 4.76
N LEU A 160 -9.08 9.29 5.32
CA LEU A 160 -8.09 9.87 6.24
C LEU A 160 -7.84 8.95 7.44
N LEU A 161 -8.92 8.40 8.02
CA LEU A 161 -8.81 7.47 9.15
C LEU A 161 -8.02 6.22 8.75
N ASN A 162 -8.29 5.66 7.57
CA ASN A 162 -7.65 4.44 7.09
C ASN A 162 -6.16 4.65 6.84
N ASN A 163 -5.82 5.74 6.15
CA ASN A 163 -4.43 6.07 5.81
C ASN A 163 -3.63 6.47 7.07
N SER A 164 -4.24 7.19 8.01
CA SER A 164 -3.59 7.54 9.29
C SER A 164 -3.37 6.32 10.16
N LEU A 165 -4.34 5.40 10.21
CA LEU A 165 -4.21 4.15 10.97
C LEU A 165 -3.12 3.24 10.37
N LEU A 166 -3.05 3.16 9.03
CA LEU A 166 -2.00 2.43 8.32
C LEU A 166 -0.62 3.01 8.64
N LEU A 167 -0.45 4.33 8.52
CA LEU A 167 0.79 5.02 8.86
C LEU A 167 1.19 4.76 10.32
N GLY A 168 0.25 4.91 11.25
CA GLY A 168 0.48 4.61 12.67
C GLY A 168 0.91 3.16 12.91
N THR A 169 0.28 2.22 12.21
CA THR A 169 0.60 0.79 12.26
C THR A 169 2.02 0.51 11.77
N GLU A 170 2.42 1.11 10.64
CA GLU A 170 3.78 0.99 10.13
C GLU A 170 4.82 1.52 11.11
N VAL A 171 4.59 2.72 11.66
CA VAL A 171 5.48 3.33 12.65
C VAL A 171 5.60 2.44 13.89
N VAL A 172 4.48 1.92 14.40
CA VAL A 172 4.48 1.00 15.55
C VAL A 172 5.27 -0.28 15.26
N LEU A 173 5.06 -0.90 14.10
CA LEU A 173 5.80 -2.12 13.71
C LEU A 173 7.30 -1.85 13.51
N ILE A 174 7.67 -0.69 12.95
CA ILE A 174 9.06 -0.25 12.82
C ILE A 174 9.70 -0.07 14.19
N VAL A 175 9.00 0.61 15.12
CA VAL A 175 9.48 0.82 16.49
C VAL A 175 9.63 -0.50 17.24
N LEU A 176 8.67 -1.42 17.11
CA LEU A 176 8.76 -2.76 17.69
C LEU A 176 9.96 -3.53 17.15
N MET A 177 10.20 -3.48 15.84
CA MET A 177 11.34 -4.17 15.22
C MET A 177 12.67 -3.54 15.68
N ALA A 178 12.76 -2.21 15.67
CA ALA A 178 13.95 -1.48 16.11
C ALA A 178 14.26 -1.75 17.60
N GLY A 179 13.23 -1.69 18.45
CA GLY A 179 13.34 -1.95 19.89
C GLY A 179 13.78 -3.39 20.18
N GLY A 180 13.26 -4.37 19.44
CA GLY A 180 13.68 -5.77 19.58
C GLY A 180 15.15 -5.99 19.18
N ILE A 181 15.60 -5.35 18.10
CA ILE A 181 17.02 -5.42 17.68
C ILE A 181 17.92 -4.77 18.73
N TYR A 182 17.54 -3.60 19.24
CA TYR A 182 18.31 -2.87 20.25
C TYR A 182 18.40 -3.64 21.57
N ASN A 183 17.30 -4.24 22.03
CA ASN A 183 17.27 -5.03 23.27
C ASN A 183 18.19 -6.26 23.22
N HIS A 184 18.29 -6.93 22.06
CA HIS A 184 19.14 -8.10 21.91
C HIS A 184 20.61 -7.78 21.55
N ASN A 185 20.89 -6.61 20.97
CA ASN A 185 22.25 -6.23 20.53
C ASN A 185 22.51 -4.72 20.73
N PRO A 186 22.69 -4.23 21.97
CA PRO A 186 22.88 -2.81 22.21
C PRO A 186 24.13 -2.24 21.52
N GLY A 187 24.08 -0.97 21.13
CA GLY A 187 25.21 -0.22 20.57
C GLY A 187 25.36 -0.29 19.03
N ARG A 188 26.59 -0.11 18.53
CA ARG A 188 26.89 -0.04 17.08
C ARG A 188 26.48 -1.31 16.31
N ARG A 189 26.37 -2.46 17.00
CA ARG A 189 25.95 -3.73 16.40
C ARG A 189 24.47 -3.73 16.01
N ALA A 190 23.59 -3.11 16.81
CA ALA A 190 22.18 -2.91 16.43
C ALA A 190 22.06 -2.12 15.14
N PHE A 191 22.75 -0.98 15.02
CA PHE A 191 22.71 -0.15 13.80
C PHE A 191 23.16 -0.91 12.55
N LYS A 192 24.23 -1.70 12.65
CA LYS A 192 24.71 -2.53 11.53
C LYS A 192 23.68 -3.59 11.12
N ILE A 193 23.00 -4.22 12.09
CA ILE A 193 21.95 -5.21 11.84
C ILE A 193 20.73 -4.53 11.23
N MET A 194 20.25 -3.41 11.78
CA MET A 194 19.12 -2.65 11.25
C MET A 194 19.32 -2.24 9.78
N TYR A 195 20.53 -1.80 9.43
CA TYR A 195 20.86 -1.45 8.06
C TYR A 195 20.88 -2.67 7.13
N ARG A 196 21.40 -3.80 7.61
CA ARG A 196 21.47 -5.06 6.85
C ARG A 196 20.08 -5.71 6.66
N GLU A 197 19.21 -5.61 7.64
CA GLU A 197 17.86 -6.19 7.64
C GLU A 197 16.84 -5.34 6.85
N GLY A 198 17.27 -4.18 6.30
CA GLY A 198 16.42 -3.32 5.48
C GLY A 198 15.47 -2.41 6.26
N LEU A 199 15.72 -2.16 7.56
CA LEU A 199 14.89 -1.27 8.39
C LEU A 199 14.85 0.17 7.83
N LEU A 200 15.92 0.62 7.18
CA LEU A 200 15.96 1.93 6.52
C LEU A 200 14.89 2.05 5.43
N TRP A 201 14.68 1.00 4.62
CA TRP A 201 13.64 0.98 3.60
C TRP A 201 12.23 0.95 4.21
N LEU A 202 12.07 0.40 5.42
CA LEU A 202 10.83 0.51 6.18
C LEU A 202 10.58 1.96 6.60
N PHE A 203 11.58 2.64 7.15
CA PHE A 203 11.44 4.06 7.51
C PHE A 203 11.12 4.94 6.30
N VAL A 204 11.84 4.77 5.18
CA VAL A 204 11.61 5.57 3.96
C VAL A 204 10.18 5.43 3.46
N ALA A 205 9.64 4.22 3.37
CA ALA A 205 8.28 4.08 2.86
C ALA A 205 7.20 4.53 3.87
N ALA A 206 7.45 4.46 5.19
CA ALA A 206 6.56 5.10 6.16
C ALA A 206 6.58 6.64 6.01
N ALA A 207 7.74 7.22 5.70
CA ALA A 207 7.86 8.65 5.40
C ALA A 207 7.12 9.04 4.09
N VAL A 208 7.17 8.19 3.05
CA VAL A 208 6.38 8.43 1.84
C VAL A 208 4.87 8.37 2.12
N GLN A 209 4.43 7.46 2.99
CA GLN A 209 3.03 7.34 3.40
C GLN A 209 2.52 8.57 4.18
N THR A 210 3.38 9.47 4.69
CA THR A 210 2.92 10.73 5.29
C THR A 210 2.35 11.69 4.25
N VAL A 211 2.83 11.63 3.01
CA VAL A 211 2.40 12.53 1.92
C VAL A 211 0.88 12.44 1.69
N PRO A 212 0.28 11.26 1.40
CA PRO A 212 -1.18 11.17 1.22
C PRO A 212 -1.97 11.59 2.46
N VAL A 213 -1.46 11.33 3.67
CA VAL A 213 -2.13 11.77 4.91
C VAL A 213 -2.18 13.29 5.00
N VAL A 214 -1.09 13.99 4.67
CA VAL A 214 -1.05 15.45 4.66
C VAL A 214 -2.04 16.02 3.63
N PHE A 215 -2.08 15.47 2.42
CA PHE A 215 -3.03 15.91 1.40
C PHE A 215 -4.49 15.67 1.82
N LEU A 216 -4.78 14.53 2.46
CA LEU A 216 -6.11 14.22 2.99
C LEU A 216 -6.54 15.16 4.13
N ILE A 217 -5.60 15.62 4.97
CA ILE A 217 -5.88 16.61 6.03
C ILE A 217 -6.18 17.98 5.41
N LEU A 218 -5.43 18.38 4.39
CA LEU A 218 -5.63 19.66 3.71
C LEU A 218 -6.93 19.72 2.92
N ASN A 219 -7.44 18.56 2.46
CA ASN A 219 -8.71 18.40 1.76
C ASN A 219 -8.94 19.45 0.65
N LEU A 220 -7.95 19.60 -0.23
CA LEU A 220 -7.97 20.63 -1.27
C LEU A 220 -9.01 20.31 -2.36
N ASN A 221 -8.99 19.06 -2.85
CA ASN A 221 -9.92 18.54 -3.85
C ASN A 221 -9.82 16.99 -3.90
N GLU A 222 -10.86 16.32 -4.40
CA GLU A 222 -10.95 14.87 -4.53
C GLU A 222 -9.80 14.28 -5.37
N ALA A 223 -9.40 14.93 -6.47
CA ALA A 223 -8.30 14.46 -7.32
C ALA A 223 -6.95 14.45 -6.57
N MET A 224 -6.65 15.52 -5.83
CA MET A 224 -5.41 15.63 -5.06
C MET A 224 -5.39 14.70 -3.85
N ASN A 225 -6.54 14.52 -3.20
CA ASN A 225 -6.68 13.62 -2.05
C ASN A 225 -6.36 12.17 -2.42
N VAL A 226 -6.77 11.73 -3.62
CA VAL A 226 -6.59 10.34 -4.08
C VAL A 226 -5.24 10.14 -4.80
N MET A 227 -4.62 11.22 -5.29
CA MET A 227 -3.41 11.15 -6.13
C MET A 227 -2.27 10.34 -5.52
N PHE A 228 -2.06 10.46 -4.21
CA PHE A 228 -0.95 9.79 -3.52
C PHE A 228 -1.37 8.54 -2.73
N ILE A 229 -2.65 8.15 -2.73
CA ILE A 229 -3.13 6.95 -2.04
C ILE A 229 -2.72 5.68 -2.80
N ILE A 230 -2.92 5.67 -4.12
CA ILE A 230 -2.62 4.50 -4.97
C ILE A 230 -1.10 4.23 -5.04
N PRO A 231 -0.23 5.25 -5.26
CA PRO A 231 1.22 5.07 -5.25
C PRO A 231 1.79 4.56 -3.93
N SER A 232 1.21 4.96 -2.80
CA SER A 232 1.75 4.60 -1.49
C SER A 232 1.63 3.10 -1.22
N GLY A 233 0.57 2.45 -1.72
CA GLY A 233 0.42 0.99 -1.72
C GLY A 233 1.50 0.27 -2.54
N ILE A 234 1.96 0.87 -3.64
CA ILE A 234 3.00 0.31 -4.52
C ILE A 234 4.39 0.39 -3.87
N HIS A 235 4.68 1.39 -3.04
CA HIS A 235 5.97 1.45 -2.34
C HIS A 235 6.19 0.32 -1.31
N HIS A 236 5.11 -0.26 -0.77
CA HIS A 236 5.21 -1.47 0.05
C HIS A 236 5.79 -2.68 -0.70
N PHE A 237 5.76 -2.66 -2.04
CA PHE A 237 6.13 -3.77 -2.90
C PHE A 237 7.64 -4.01 -3.01
N ARG A 238 8.47 -2.96 -3.15
CA ARG A 238 9.94 -3.13 -3.16
C ARG A 238 10.44 -3.85 -1.91
N ARG A 239 9.70 -3.74 -0.79
CA ARG A 239 10.02 -4.39 0.50
C ARG A 239 9.77 -5.90 0.50
N CYS A 240 8.85 -6.40 -0.32
CA CYS A 240 8.67 -7.84 -0.55
C CYS A 240 9.93 -8.42 -1.23
N ASN A 241 10.49 -7.71 -2.21
CA ASN A 241 11.60 -8.20 -3.04
C ASN A 241 12.96 -8.22 -2.32
N ILE A 242 13.13 -7.43 -1.24
CA ILE A 242 14.35 -7.41 -0.39
C ILE A 242 14.34 -8.57 0.62
N SER A 243 13.46 -9.56 0.49
CA SER A 243 13.56 -10.81 1.25
C SER A 243 14.36 -11.87 0.46
N PRO A 244 15.68 -12.00 0.69
CA PRO A 244 16.33 -13.26 0.38
C PRO A 244 15.88 -14.25 1.45
N PHE A 245 14.76 -14.94 1.22
CA PHE A 245 14.52 -16.19 1.94
C PHE A 245 15.59 -17.23 1.62
#